data_AF-A0A920V9J7-F1
#
_entry.id   AF-A0A920V9J7-F1
#
_cell.length_a   1.000
_cell.length_b   1.000
_cell.length_c   1.000
_cell.angle_alpha   90.00
_cell.angle_beta   90.00
_cell.angle_gamma   90.00
#
_symmetry.space_group_name_H-M   'P 1'
#
loop_
_entity.id
_entity.type
_entity.pdbx_description
1 polymer ?
#
loop_
_entity_poly.entity_id
_entity_poly.type
_entity_poly.pdbx_seq_one_letter_code
_entity_poly.pdbx_strand_id
1 'polypeptide(L)'
;MTTNKKQPLNPKFCLIRLSALGDCCHVLAVIENIQRSSPKTKITWVIGKAEYQLFKDIKGVEFIVADKKKLFESFFKIKKELRGRCFDVLLNMHASMSANIISLAIKAKKKVGFDKDRARDLQNLFCNEYIKTQ
;
A
#
# COMPACT_ATOMS: atom_id res chain seq x y z
N MET A 1 -29.36 -22.51 15.88
CA MET A 1 -28.63 -21.23 15.75
C MET A 1 -27.33 -21.50 15.02
N THR A 2 -27.28 -21.22 13.72
CA THR A 2 -26.12 -21.48 12.86
C THR A 2 -25.06 -20.41 13.11
N THR A 3 -24.00 -20.77 13.85
CA THR A 3 -22.78 -19.95 13.96
C THR A 3 -22.16 -19.82 12.58
N ASN A 4 -22.37 -18.67 11.93
CA ASN A 4 -21.80 -18.34 10.63
C ASN A 4 -20.27 -18.21 10.78
N LYS A 5 -19.55 -19.32 10.59
CA LYS A 5 -18.10 -19.31 10.40
C LYS A 5 -17.83 -18.52 9.11
N LYS A 6 -17.56 -17.21 9.22
CA LYS A 6 -16.96 -16.43 8.13
C LYS A 6 -15.73 -17.21 7.67
N GLN A 7 -15.78 -17.75 6.44
CA GLN A 7 -14.58 -18.22 5.77
C GLN A 7 -13.49 -17.16 5.93
N PRO A 8 -12.23 -17.54 6.19
CA PRO A 8 -11.16 -16.55 6.22
C PRO A 8 -11.12 -15.93 4.83
N LEU A 9 -11.57 -14.68 4.75
CA LEU A 9 -11.35 -13.86 3.56
C LEU A 9 -9.83 -13.87 3.37
N ASN A 10 -9.34 -14.07 2.15
CA ASN A 10 -7.93 -13.88 1.84
C ASN A 10 -7.79 -12.41 1.37
N PRO A 11 -7.66 -11.44 2.29
CA PRO A 11 -7.65 -10.04 1.91
C PRO A 11 -6.47 -9.75 0.97
N LYS A 12 -6.68 -8.80 0.07
CA LYS A 12 -5.64 -8.27 -0.80
C LYS A 12 -5.22 -6.91 -0.27
N PHE A 13 -3.99 -6.81 0.23
CA PHE A 13 -3.40 -5.57 0.71
C PHE A 13 -2.48 -4.97 -0.35
N CYS A 14 -2.58 -3.66 -0.51
CA CYS A 14 -1.59 -2.86 -1.22
C CYS A 14 -0.97 -1.86 -0.26
N LEU A 15 0.35 -1.73 -0.26
CA LEU A 15 1.07 -0.74 0.53
C LEU A 15 1.81 0.20 -0.40
N ILE A 16 1.82 1.51 -0.11
CA ILE A 16 2.63 2.50 -0.83
C ILE A 16 3.67 3.06 0.14
N ARG A 17 4.95 2.89 -0.22
CA ARG A 17 6.06 3.60 0.43
C ARG A 17 7.20 3.79 -0.56
N LEU A 18 7.40 5.03 -0.96
CA LEU A 18 8.34 5.38 -2.04
C LEU A 18 9.68 5.91 -1.52
N SER A 19 9.84 6.13 -0.21
CA SER A 19 11.01 6.75 0.46
C SER A 19 10.76 6.81 1.97
N ALA A 20 11.73 7.03 2.88
CA ALA A 20 13.14 6.70 2.76
C ALA A 20 13.38 5.28 3.32
N LEU A 21 14.63 4.79 3.28
CA LEU A 21 14.98 3.43 3.73
C LEU A 21 14.43 3.09 5.13
N GLY A 22 14.60 3.99 6.11
CA GLY A 22 14.09 3.78 7.47
C GLY A 22 12.58 3.54 7.52
N ASP A 23 11.81 4.27 6.71
CA ASP A 23 10.36 4.05 6.63
C ASP A 23 9.99 2.75 5.92
N CYS A 24 10.79 2.31 4.94
CA CYS A 24 10.61 1.02 4.31
C CYS A 24 10.81 -0.13 5.31
N CYS A 25 11.71 0.00 6.29
CA CYS A 25 11.85 -0.98 7.37
C CYS A 25 10.58 -1.06 8.23
N HIS A 26 9.94 0.07 8.53
CA HIS A 26 8.65 0.07 9.24
C HIS A 26 7.54 -0.62 8.42
N VAL A 27 7.51 -0.39 7.11
CA VAL A 27 6.56 -1.07 6.23
C VAL A 27 6.80 -2.57 6.19
N LEU A 28 8.07 -3.01 6.19
CA LEU A 28 8.41 -4.42 6.29
C LEU A 28 7.88 -5.04 7.58
N ALA A 29 8.07 -4.37 8.74
CA ALA A 29 7.53 -4.86 10.00
C ALA A 29 5.99 -5.01 9.97
N VAL A 30 5.29 -4.08 9.31
CA VAL A 30 3.84 -4.17 9.08
C VAL A 30 3.50 -5.38 8.20
N ILE A 31 4.22 -5.58 7.10
CA ILE A 31 4.04 -6.72 6.19
C ILE A 31 4.20 -8.04 6.93
N GLU A 32 5.27 -8.19 7.72
CA GLU A 32 5.52 -9.40 8.50
C GLU A 32 4.40 -9.66 9.51
N ASN A 33 3.92 -8.61 10.19
CA ASN A 33 2.82 -8.75 11.14
C ASN A 33 1.52 -9.20 10.46
N ILE A 34 1.23 -8.67 9.26
CA ILE A 34 0.08 -9.10 8.44
C ILE A 34 0.25 -10.57 8.03
N GLN A 35 1.43 -10.96 7.56
CA GLN A 35 1.71 -12.35 7.15
C GLN A 35 1.59 -13.32 8.33
N ARG A 36 2.06 -12.96 9.53
CA ARG A 36 1.93 -13.79 10.74
C ARG A 36 0.47 -13.93 11.17
N SER A 37 -0.30 -12.85 11.13
CA SER A 37 -1.71 -12.84 11.55
C SER A 37 -2.63 -13.50 10.52
N SER A 38 -2.29 -13.44 9.23
CA SER A 38 -3.08 -14.00 8.14
C SER A 38 -2.17 -14.47 6.99
N PRO A 39 -1.64 -15.71 7.05
CA PRO A 39 -0.65 -16.23 6.10
C PRO A 39 -1.14 -16.34 4.64
N LYS A 40 -2.46 -16.38 4.42
CA LYS A 40 -3.05 -16.48 3.07
C LYS A 40 -3.28 -15.12 2.40
N THR A 41 -2.93 -14.04 3.08
CA THR A 41 -3.09 -12.67 2.59
C THR A 41 -2.19 -12.42 1.39
N LYS A 42 -2.72 -11.79 0.34
CA LYS A 42 -1.90 -11.33 -0.79
C LYS A 42 -1.43 -9.91 -0.51
N ILE A 43 -0.12 -9.69 -0.56
CA ILE A 43 0.50 -8.42 -0.27
C ILE A 43 1.19 -7.90 -1.52
N THR A 44 0.83 -6.69 -1.94
CA THR A 44 1.49 -5.95 -3.00
C THR A 44 2.10 -4.68 -2.43
N TRP A 45 3.40 -4.45 -2.63
CA TRP A 45 4.09 -3.26 -2.14
C TRP A 45 4.56 -2.41 -3.32
N VAL A 46 3.96 -1.22 -3.45
CA VAL A 46 4.41 -0.17 -4.35
C VAL A 46 5.58 0.58 -3.70
N ILE A 47 6.78 0.36 -4.24
CA ILE A 47 8.05 0.79 -3.67
C ILE A 47 8.85 1.66 -4.64
N GLY A 48 9.66 2.58 -4.09
CA GLY A 48 10.57 3.39 -4.90
C GLY A 48 11.68 2.56 -5.54
N LYS A 49 12.14 2.96 -6.73
CA LYS A 49 13.18 2.25 -7.50
C LYS A 49 14.48 2.00 -6.73
N ALA A 50 14.92 2.96 -5.92
CA ALA A 50 16.17 2.82 -5.16
C ALA A 50 15.98 1.83 -4.00
N GLU A 51 14.89 1.98 -3.27
CA GLU A 51 14.54 1.16 -2.11
C GLU A 51 14.25 -0.29 -2.53
N TYR A 52 13.63 -0.51 -3.70
CA TYR A 52 13.39 -1.85 -4.24
C TYR A 52 14.64 -2.72 -4.31
N GLN A 53 15.81 -2.16 -4.63
CA GLN A 53 17.04 -2.94 -4.73
C GLN A 53 17.44 -3.61 -3.41
N LEU A 54 17.01 -3.04 -2.28
CA LEU A 54 17.31 -3.54 -0.94
C LEU A 54 16.27 -4.56 -0.44
N PHE A 55 15.04 -4.49 -0.95
CA PHE A 55 13.90 -5.25 -0.42
C PHE A 55 13.38 -6.34 -1.39
N LYS A 56 13.86 -6.39 -2.62
CA LYS A 56 13.39 -7.30 -3.69
C LYS A 56 13.38 -8.79 -3.34
N ASP A 57 14.20 -9.22 -2.39
CA ASP A 57 14.35 -10.62 -2.00
C ASP A 57 13.38 -11.06 -0.87
N ILE A 58 12.51 -10.17 -0.40
CA ILE A 58 11.49 -10.51 0.59
C ILE A 58 10.44 -11.43 -0.02
N LYS A 59 10.20 -12.56 0.64
CA LYS A 59 9.22 -13.56 0.23
C LYS A 59 7.80 -13.15 0.59
N GLY A 60 6.84 -13.62 -0.21
CA GLY A 60 5.42 -13.39 0.06
C GLY A 60 4.95 -11.95 -0.17
N VAL A 61 5.75 -11.15 -0.88
CA VAL A 61 5.42 -9.78 -1.29
C VAL A 61 5.59 -9.66 -2.79
N GLU A 62 4.55 -9.16 -3.46
CA GLU A 62 4.64 -8.72 -4.85
C GLU A 62 5.09 -7.26 -4.87
N PHE A 63 6.16 -6.95 -5.59
CA PHE A 63 6.67 -5.58 -5.69
C PHE A 63 6.23 -4.90 -6.99
N ILE A 64 5.76 -3.66 -6.85
CA ILE A 64 5.50 -2.76 -7.98
C ILE A 64 6.41 -1.56 -7.85
N VAL A 65 7.31 -1.38 -8.81
CA VAL A 65 8.34 -0.35 -8.73
C VAL A 65 7.84 0.97 -9.33
N ALA A 66 7.90 2.04 -8.54
CA ALA A 66 7.64 3.40 -8.99
C ALA A 66 8.95 4.20 -9.08
N ASP A 67 9.12 4.92 -10.18
CA ASP A 67 10.22 5.87 -10.37
C ASP A 67 9.74 7.29 -10.05
N LYS A 68 10.21 7.84 -8.92
CA LYS A 68 9.87 9.20 -8.48
C LYS A 68 10.26 10.27 -9.50
N LYS A 69 11.34 10.06 -10.28
CA LYS A 69 11.79 11.00 -11.32
C LYS A 69 10.89 10.97 -12.56
N LYS A 70 10.18 9.86 -12.76
CA LYS A 70 9.29 9.63 -13.90
C LYS A 70 7.89 9.29 -13.40
N LEU A 71 7.32 10.18 -12.58
CA LEU A 71 6.07 9.92 -11.86
C LEU A 71 4.89 9.63 -12.79
N PHE A 72 4.74 10.38 -13.89
CA PHE A 72 3.66 10.17 -14.87
C PHE A 72 3.79 8.82 -15.58
N GLU A 73 4.98 8.48 -16.10
CA GLU A 73 5.24 7.18 -16.71
C GLU A 73 4.96 6.04 -15.72
N SER A 74 5.42 6.19 -14.48
CA SER A 74 5.19 5.23 -13.39
C SER A 74 3.70 5.09 -13.10
N PHE A 75 2.96 6.19 -13.03
CA PHE A 75 1.52 6.18 -12.81
C PHE A 75 0.78 5.37 -13.88
N PHE A 76 1.03 5.65 -15.17
CA PHE A 76 0.36 4.92 -16.26
C PHE A 76 0.76 3.44 -16.29
N LYS A 77 2.04 3.14 -16.04
CA LYS A 77 2.53 1.76 -15.93
C LYS A 77 1.81 1.01 -14.81
N ILE A 78 1.75 1.58 -13.62
CA ILE A 78 1.08 0.99 -12.45
C ILE A 78 -0.42 0.82 -12.72
N LYS A 79 -1.07 1.82 -13.32
CA LYS A 79 -2.50 1.75 -13.68
C LYS A 79 -2.78 0.62 -14.66
N LYS A 80 -1.88 0.41 -15.63
CA LYS A 80 -1.98 -0.68 -16.62
C LYS A 80 -1.74 -2.05 -15.98
N GLU A 81 -0.70 -2.16 -15.15
CA GLU A 81 -0.32 -3.39 -14.44
C GLU A 81 -1.38 -3.84 -13.43
N LEU A 82 -2.04 -2.88 -12.78
CA LEU A 82 -3.12 -3.13 -11.82
C LEU A 82 -4.53 -3.16 -12.44
N ARG A 83 -4.64 -3.12 -13.77
CA ARG A 83 -5.93 -3.11 -14.46
C ARG A 83 -6.73 -4.37 -14.13
N GLY A 84 -7.98 -4.18 -13.69
CA GLY A 84 -8.87 -5.29 -13.29
C GLY A 84 -8.62 -5.83 -11.88
N ARG A 85 -7.62 -5.32 -11.15
CA ARG A 85 -7.38 -5.66 -9.75
C ARG A 85 -8.12 -4.68 -8.84
N CYS A 86 -8.70 -5.22 -7.77
CA CYS A 86 -9.26 -4.43 -6.68
C CYS A 86 -8.71 -4.99 -5.37
N PHE A 87 -8.11 -4.11 -4.56
CA PHE A 87 -7.59 -4.43 -3.25
C PHE A 87 -8.68 -4.26 -2.19
N ASP A 88 -8.62 -5.03 -1.11
CA ASP A 88 -9.50 -4.82 0.02
C ASP A 88 -9.04 -3.59 0.82
N VAL A 89 -7.72 -3.46 0.98
CA VAL A 89 -7.09 -2.36 1.71
C VAL A 89 -5.88 -1.82 0.94
N LEU A 90 -5.81 -0.50 0.81
CA LEU A 90 -4.63 0.25 0.39
C LEU A 90 -4.10 1.04 1.59
N LEU A 91 -2.89 0.73 2.05
CA LEU A 91 -2.18 1.47 3.09
C LEU A 91 -1.23 2.48 2.44
N ASN A 92 -1.66 3.73 2.36
CA ASN A 92 -0.80 4.83 1.90
C ASN A 92 -0.03 5.41 3.08
N MET A 93 1.07 4.74 3.43
CA MET A 93 1.93 5.10 4.56
C MET A 93 2.93 6.20 4.21
N HIS A 94 2.72 6.96 3.13
CA HIS A 94 3.64 8.00 2.66
C HIS A 94 2.87 9.31 2.40
N ALA A 95 3.03 10.29 3.29
CA ALA A 95 2.44 11.61 3.14
C ALA A 95 3.25 12.47 2.14
N SER A 96 3.19 12.13 0.86
CA SER A 96 3.73 12.95 -0.22
C SER A 96 2.82 13.00 -1.43
N MET A 97 2.83 14.12 -2.15
CA MET A 97 2.08 14.30 -3.39
C MET A 97 2.37 13.18 -4.42
N SER A 98 3.63 12.71 -4.47
CA SER A 98 4.02 11.59 -5.35
C SER A 98 3.28 10.30 -5.01
N ALA A 99 3.17 9.96 -3.72
CA ALA A 99 2.45 8.78 -3.26
C ALA A 99 0.93 8.93 -3.45
N ASN A 100 0.39 10.12 -3.22
CA ASN A 100 -1.02 10.42 -3.45
C ASN A 100 -1.39 10.26 -4.93
N ILE A 101 -0.57 10.76 -5.86
CA ILE A 101 -0.76 10.54 -7.31
C ILE A 101 -0.72 9.05 -7.64
N ILE A 102 0.28 8.30 -7.17
CA ILE A 102 0.32 6.86 -7.41
C ILE A 102 -0.90 6.13 -6.84
N SER A 103 -1.40 6.54 -5.68
CA SER A 103 -2.58 5.93 -5.03
C SER A 103 -3.87 6.03 -5.88
N LEU A 104 -3.95 7.00 -6.79
CA LEU A 104 -5.06 7.15 -7.73
C LEU A 104 -5.08 6.07 -8.82
N ALA A 105 -3.92 5.49 -9.15
CA ALA A 105 -3.84 4.36 -10.08
C ALA A 105 -4.38 3.05 -9.47
N ILE A 106 -4.55 3.01 -8.14
CA ILE A 106 -4.84 1.80 -7.38
C ILE A 106 -6.30 1.80 -6.92
N LYS A 107 -7.04 0.78 -7.34
CA LYS A 107 -8.42 0.54 -6.88
C LYS A 107 -8.41 -0.26 -5.59
N ALA A 108 -9.02 0.29 -4.53
CA ALA A 108 -9.17 -0.40 -3.26
C ALA A 108 -10.51 -0.06 -2.62
N LYS A 109 -11.12 -1.02 -1.90
CA LYS A 109 -12.37 -0.81 -1.14
C LYS A 109 -12.14 0.15 0.02
N LYS A 110 -11.04 -0.04 0.74
CA LYS A 110 -10.58 0.86 1.82
C LYS A 110 -9.23 1.44 1.44
N LYS A 111 -9.10 2.76 1.57
CA LYS A 111 -7.84 3.48 1.42
C LYS A 111 -7.52 4.12 2.75
N VAL A 112 -6.47 3.66 3.40
CA VAL A 112 -6.03 4.11 4.72
C VAL A 112 -4.81 5.00 4.54
N GLY A 113 -4.89 6.23 5.05
CA GLY A 113 -3.80 7.20 5.04
C GLY A 113 -3.55 7.80 6.42
N PHE A 114 -2.68 8.80 6.49
CA PHE A 114 -2.46 9.58 7.71
C PHE A 114 -3.68 10.47 8.01
N ASP A 115 -3.98 10.63 9.31
CA ASP A 115 -5.04 11.50 9.85
C ASP A 115 -4.85 12.98 9.45
N LYS A 116 -5.90 13.80 9.49
CA LYS A 116 -5.93 15.18 8.98
C LYS A 116 -4.81 16.08 9.53
N ASP A 117 -4.36 15.86 10.76
CA ASP A 117 -3.28 16.61 11.41
C ASP A 117 -1.87 16.22 10.91
N ARG A 118 -1.73 15.03 10.32
CA ARG A 118 -0.48 14.50 9.73
C ARG A 118 -0.55 14.41 8.20
N ALA A 119 -1.75 14.55 7.63
CA ALA A 119 -2.02 14.58 6.21
C ALA A 119 -1.37 15.83 5.60
N ARG A 120 -0.34 15.63 4.80
CA ARG A 120 0.21 16.64 3.89
C ARG A 120 -0.31 16.39 2.47
N ASP A 121 -0.31 17.42 1.63
CA ASP A 121 -0.68 17.33 0.20
C ASP A 121 -2.08 16.75 -0.08
N LEU A 122 -3.10 17.14 0.68
CA LEU A 122 -4.51 16.75 0.46
C LEU A 122 -4.78 15.22 0.50
N GLN A 123 -3.98 14.46 1.26
CA GLN A 123 -4.15 13.00 1.43
C GLN A 123 -5.58 12.58 1.83
N ASN A 124 -6.34 13.49 2.46
CA ASN A 124 -7.73 13.32 2.85
C ASN A 124 -8.72 13.16 1.69
N LEU A 125 -8.37 13.62 0.48
CA LEU A 125 -9.20 13.41 -0.72
C LEU A 125 -9.00 12.00 -1.32
N PHE A 126 -7.95 11.29 -0.90
CA PHE A 126 -7.53 10.04 -1.51
C PHE A 126 -7.65 8.83 -0.56
N CYS A 127 -8.00 9.06 0.71
CA CYS A 127 -8.17 8.03 1.74
C CYS A 127 -9.58 8.08 2.34
N ASN A 128 -10.19 6.90 2.52
CA ASN A 128 -11.55 6.75 3.05
C ASN A 128 -11.56 6.37 4.55
N GLU A 129 -10.44 5.94 5.11
CA GLU A 129 -10.26 5.62 6.54
C GLU A 129 -8.94 6.20 7.06
N TYR A 130 -8.89 6.53 8.35
CA TYR A 130 -7.77 7.25 8.98
C TYR A 130 -7.30 6.54 10.25
N ILE A 131 -5.99 6.55 10.49
CA ILE A 131 -5.40 6.04 11.74
C ILE A 131 -5.53 7.12 12.82
N LYS A 132 -6.52 6.96 13.71
CA LYS A 132 -6.73 7.86 14.86
C LYS A 132 -5.47 7.93 15.73
N THR A 133 -5.14 9.14 16.16
CA THR A 133 -4.13 9.40 17.19
C THR A 133 -4.63 8.85 18.54
N GLN A 134 -3.75 8.19 19.31
CA GLN A 134 -3.95 7.93 20.73
C GLN A 134 -3.37 9.10 21.53
#